data_AF-A0AAW1T664-F1
#
_entry.id   AF-A0AAW1T664-F1
#
_cell.length_a   1.000
_cell.length_b   1.000
_cell.length_c   1.000
_cell.angle_alpha   90.00
_cell.angle_beta   90.00
_cell.angle_gamma   90.00
#
_symmetry.space_group_name_H-M   'P 1'
#
loop_
_entity.id
_entity.type
_entity.pdbx_description
1 polymer ?
#
loop_
_entity_poly.entity_id
_entity_poly.type
_entity_poly.pdbx_seq_one_letter_code
_entity_poly.pdbx_strand_id
1 'polypeptide(L)'
;MCNTELGYSTAGCYDAVELVQQLAARMTDLGRQAAVERLYISARIPPLQVAWDGYERAAGAEVTFPAWLPSFYDKLLAVAEGEARWCAATLPRLHPHLLLRLLAGLFARIDKSFRSRISSSSGSGRQALPMLMQLQEAATSFAAGLQPCLAGAPTSQLQELLLAADGPLRAQMPRYGEMERQQLLSDLRSIPQQDSSSDDLEALAAGLADTSPCSRMC
;
A
#
# COMPACT_ATOMS: atom_id res chain seq x y z
N MET A 1 45.03 4.27 61.05
CA MET A 1 45.31 3.13 60.17
C MET A 1 44.62 3.39 58.85
N CYS A 2 45.40 3.61 57.80
CA CYS A 2 44.91 3.54 56.42
C CYS A 2 44.51 2.09 56.12
N ASN A 3 43.44 1.89 55.34
CA ASN A 3 43.57 1.06 54.15
C ASN A 3 42.44 1.35 53.15
N THR A 4 42.93 1.61 51.95
CA THR A 4 42.31 1.78 50.65
C THR A 4 41.98 0.41 50.06
N GLU A 5 40.78 0.21 49.53
CA GLU A 5 40.48 -0.64 48.35
C GLU A 5 39.26 0.00 47.66
N LEU A 6 39.45 0.74 46.56
CA LEU A 6 39.43 0.28 45.17
C LEU A 6 38.14 -0.45 44.77
N GLY A 7 37.44 0.10 43.77
CA GLY A 7 36.76 -0.75 42.80
C GLY A 7 35.42 -0.25 42.28
N TYR A 8 35.47 0.52 41.20
CA TYR A 8 34.43 0.68 40.18
C TYR A 8 33.21 1.54 40.55
N SER A 9 33.46 2.84 40.38
CA SER A 9 32.53 3.83 39.85
C SER A 9 31.53 3.20 38.87
N THR A 10 30.24 3.29 39.16
CA THR A 10 29.12 2.95 38.27
C THR A 10 28.98 4.00 37.15
N ALA A 11 30.06 4.26 36.42
CA ALA A 11 30.11 5.14 35.27
C ALA A 11 30.24 4.27 34.02
N GLY A 12 29.11 3.84 33.45
CA GLY A 12 29.18 2.95 32.30
C GLY A 12 27.87 2.51 31.66
N CYS A 13 26.76 3.22 31.86
CA CYS A 13 25.66 3.17 30.90
C CYS A 13 25.74 4.45 30.07
N TYR A 14 26.61 4.46 29.06
CA TYR A 14 26.34 5.38 27.94
C TYR A 14 24.94 5.05 27.44
N ASP A 15 24.06 6.04 27.40
CA ASP A 15 22.79 5.89 26.72
C ASP A 15 23.11 5.47 25.28
N ALA A 16 22.55 4.34 24.83
CA ALA A 16 22.83 3.80 23.50
C ALA A 16 22.54 4.85 22.40
N VAL A 17 21.61 5.77 22.67
CA VAL A 17 21.29 6.91 21.82
C VAL A 17 22.48 7.88 21.72
N GLU A 18 23.12 8.20 22.83
CA GLU A 18 24.27 9.10 22.87
C GLU A 18 25.48 8.50 22.15
N LEU A 19 25.72 7.20 22.33
CA LEU A 19 26.80 6.50 21.61
C LEU A 19 26.57 6.50 20.10
N VAL A 20 25.32 6.26 19.66
CA VAL A 20 24.94 6.32 18.25
C VAL A 20 25.09 7.75 17.69
N GLN A 21 24.68 8.77 18.45
CA GLN A 21 24.89 10.18 18.09
C GLN A 21 26.38 10.50 17.89
N GLN A 22 27.22 10.14 18.86
CA GLN A 22 28.66 10.41 18.82
C GLN A 22 29.34 9.68 17.65
N LEU A 23 29.00 8.40 17.44
CA LEU A 23 29.54 7.62 16.33
C LEU A 23 29.10 8.17 14.98
N ALA A 24 27.81 8.48 14.83
CA ALA A 24 27.27 9.02 13.59
C ALA A 24 27.84 10.40 13.27
N ALA A 25 27.97 11.29 14.27
CA ALA A 25 28.62 12.59 14.10
C ALA A 25 30.06 12.43 13.60
N ARG A 26 30.85 11.58 14.26
CA ARG A 26 32.24 11.32 13.85
C ARG A 26 32.32 10.71 12.45
N MET A 27 31.42 9.78 12.10
CA MET A 27 31.39 9.20 10.76
C MET A 27 31.00 10.21 9.68
N THR A 28 30.06 11.12 9.98
CA THR A 28 29.67 12.19 9.07
C THR A 28 30.78 13.22 8.90
N ASP A 29 31.48 13.58 9.97
CA ASP A 29 32.62 14.51 9.93
C ASP A 29 33.79 13.95 9.09
N LEU A 30 33.93 12.61 9.04
CA LEU A 30 34.88 11.91 8.16
C LEU A 30 34.37 11.70 6.73
N GLY A 31 33.21 12.26 6.37
CA GLY A 31 32.59 12.11 5.04
C GLY A 31 32.02 10.71 4.76
N ARG A 32 31.87 9.85 5.78
CA ARG A 32 31.40 8.45 5.64
C ARG A 32 29.89 8.30 5.84
N GLN A 33 29.10 9.27 5.40
CA GLN A 33 27.65 9.29 5.56
C GLN A 33 26.96 8.05 4.95
N ALA A 34 27.42 7.59 3.79
CA ALA A 34 26.88 6.40 3.14
C ALA A 34 27.04 5.11 3.98
N ALA A 35 28.06 5.04 4.84
CA ALA A 35 28.23 3.88 5.71
C ALA A 35 27.22 3.90 6.88
N VAL A 36 26.93 5.08 7.45
CA VAL A 36 25.88 5.25 8.46
C VAL A 36 24.52 4.88 7.88
N GLU A 37 24.23 5.35 6.67
CA GLU A 37 22.99 5.00 5.96
C GLU A 37 22.85 3.50 5.76
N ARG A 38 23.88 2.81 5.24
CA ARG A 38 23.83 1.36 5.05
C ARG A 38 23.62 0.60 6.35
N LEU A 39 24.31 0.98 7.42
CA LEU A 39 24.17 0.33 8.73
C LEU A 39 22.75 0.51 9.26
N TYR A 40 22.23 1.74 9.22
CA TYR A 40 20.87 2.05 9.61
C TYR A 40 19.85 1.21 8.83
N ILE A 41 19.94 1.21 7.50
CA ILE A 41 19.04 0.44 6.63
C ILE A 41 19.16 -1.06 6.91
N SER A 42 20.38 -1.59 7.07
CA SER A 42 20.59 -3.01 7.36
C SER A 42 19.98 -3.44 8.70
N ALA A 43 19.95 -2.55 9.69
CA ALA A 43 19.36 -2.82 11.00
C ALA A 43 17.83 -2.71 10.99
N ARG A 44 17.27 -1.77 10.21
CA ARG A 44 15.84 -1.45 10.22
C ARG A 44 15.00 -2.21 9.19
N ILE A 45 15.59 -2.66 8.07
CA ILE A 45 14.84 -3.42 7.06
C ILE A 45 14.33 -4.79 7.55
N PRO A 46 15.11 -5.64 8.24
CA PRO A 46 14.67 -6.99 8.60
C PRO A 46 13.31 -7.06 9.32
N PRO A 47 13.01 -6.26 10.36
CA PRO A 47 11.70 -6.32 11.01
C PRO A 47 10.55 -5.90 10.08
N LEU A 48 10.79 -4.96 9.16
CA LEU A 48 9.80 -4.55 8.15
C LEU A 48 9.53 -5.67 7.15
N GLN A 49 10.55 -6.44 6.76
CA GLN A 49 10.38 -7.62 5.92
C GLN A 49 9.57 -8.70 6.64
N VAL A 50 9.86 -8.95 7.92
CA VAL A 50 9.08 -9.91 8.73
C VAL A 50 7.60 -9.51 8.82
N ALA A 51 7.32 -8.21 8.90
CA ALA A 51 5.94 -7.69 8.87
C ALA A 51 5.27 -7.95 7.50
N TRP A 52 6.00 -7.77 6.40
CA TRP A 52 5.54 -8.06 5.04
C TRP A 52 5.28 -9.56 4.79
N ASP A 53 6.17 -10.41 5.30
CA ASP A 53 6.07 -11.87 5.22
C ASP A 53 4.95 -12.42 6.13
N GLY A 54 4.47 -11.60 7.08
CA GLY A 54 3.29 -11.89 7.89
C GLY A 54 2.02 -12.18 7.06
N TYR A 55 1.95 -11.72 5.81
CA TYR A 55 0.88 -12.11 4.89
C TYR A 55 0.82 -13.62 4.68
N GLU A 56 1.94 -14.31 4.50
CA GLU A 56 1.93 -15.75 4.21
C GLU A 56 1.39 -16.56 5.40
N ARG A 57 1.63 -16.07 6.62
CA ARG A 57 1.02 -16.64 7.83
C ARG A 57 -0.47 -16.36 7.93
N ALA A 58 -0.91 -15.17 7.50
CA ALA A 58 -2.32 -14.78 7.50
C ALA A 58 -3.11 -15.38 6.32
N ALA A 59 -2.46 -15.68 5.20
CA ALA A 59 -3.07 -16.27 4.02
C ALA A 59 -3.56 -17.71 4.30
N GLY A 60 -2.94 -18.41 5.26
CA GLY A 60 -3.46 -19.68 5.79
C GLY A 60 -4.78 -19.55 6.57
N ALA A 61 -5.23 -18.33 6.88
CA ALA A 61 -6.46 -18.02 7.60
C ALA A 61 -7.51 -17.32 6.70
N GLU A 62 -7.50 -17.59 5.39
CA GLU A 62 -8.45 -17.06 4.38
C GLU A 62 -8.47 -15.52 4.20
N VAL A 63 -7.44 -14.80 4.67
CA VAL A 63 -7.35 -13.35 4.44
C VAL A 63 -6.85 -13.06 3.03
N THR A 64 -7.63 -12.31 2.24
CA THR A 64 -7.24 -11.88 0.90
C THR A 64 -6.22 -10.75 0.95
N PHE A 65 -5.30 -10.71 -0.02
CA PHE A 65 -4.28 -9.65 -0.13
C PHE A 65 -4.83 -8.21 -0.06
N PRO A 66 -5.96 -7.86 -0.74
CA PRO A 66 -6.52 -6.51 -0.70
C PRO A 66 -7.06 -6.12 0.68
N ALA A 67 -7.56 -7.08 1.45
CA ALA A 67 -8.01 -6.85 2.83
C ALA A 67 -6.84 -6.74 3.82
N TRP A 68 -5.73 -7.45 3.56
CA TRP A 68 -4.55 -7.45 4.43
C TRP A 68 -3.66 -6.22 4.25
N LEU A 69 -3.52 -5.72 3.01
CA LEU A 69 -2.57 -4.66 2.66
C LEU A 69 -2.76 -3.34 3.46
N PRO A 70 -3.99 -2.83 3.69
CA PRO A 70 -4.20 -1.65 4.50
C PRO A 70 -3.60 -1.79 5.91
N SER A 71 -3.82 -2.93 6.58
CA SER A 71 -3.26 -3.19 7.91
C SER A 71 -1.73 -3.29 7.91
N PHE A 72 -1.13 -3.70 6.80
CA PHE A 72 0.33 -3.63 6.64
C PHE A 72 0.80 -2.17 6.50
N TYR A 73 0.10 -1.34 5.72
CA TYR A 73 0.42 0.08 5.58
C TYR A 73 0.26 0.84 6.89
N ASP A 74 -0.76 0.56 7.70
CA ASP A 74 -0.92 1.16 9.03
C ASP A 74 0.28 0.86 9.94
N LYS A 75 0.74 -0.41 9.94
CA LYS A 75 1.93 -0.81 10.71
C LYS A 75 3.19 -0.13 10.19
N LEU A 76 3.36 -0.08 8.87
CA LEU A 76 4.50 0.56 8.24
C LEU A 76 4.53 2.08 8.54
N LEU A 77 3.36 2.72 8.54
CA LEU A 77 3.20 4.12 8.89
C LEU A 77 3.58 4.38 10.36
N ALA A 78 3.09 3.55 11.29
CA ALA A 78 3.45 3.66 12.71
C ALA A 78 4.96 3.48 12.95
N VAL A 79 5.61 2.55 12.22
CA VAL A 79 7.07 2.40 12.27
C VAL A 79 7.76 3.62 11.66
N ALA A 80 7.29 4.13 10.54
CA ALA A 80 7.84 5.32 9.89
C ALA A 80 7.76 6.56 10.81
N GLU A 81 6.67 6.75 11.53
CA GLU A 81 6.51 7.82 12.52
C GLU A 81 7.47 7.66 13.72
N GLY A 82 7.65 6.44 14.20
CA GLY A 82 8.61 6.11 15.25
C GLY A 82 10.05 6.43 14.82
N GLU A 83 10.44 5.95 13.63
CA GLU A 83 11.76 6.21 13.06
C GLU A 83 11.95 7.67 12.67
N ALA A 84 10.91 8.39 12.22
CA ALA A 84 10.98 9.83 11.95
C ALA A 84 11.36 10.60 13.23
N ARG A 85 10.67 10.33 14.34
CA ARG A 85 10.96 10.95 15.64
C ARG A 85 12.35 10.56 16.16
N TRP A 86 12.72 9.29 16.02
CA TRP A 86 14.05 8.82 16.44
C TRP A 86 15.15 9.47 15.60
N CYS A 87 15.03 9.51 14.27
CA CYS A 87 15.99 10.18 13.39
C CYS A 87 16.06 11.69 13.68
N ALA A 88 14.94 12.36 13.94
CA ALA A 88 14.93 13.78 14.27
C ALA A 88 15.67 14.07 15.60
N ALA A 89 15.52 13.19 16.60
CA ALA A 89 16.17 13.35 17.91
C ALA A 89 17.65 12.89 17.90
N THR A 90 17.96 11.79 17.22
CA THR A 90 19.27 11.14 17.27
C THR A 90 20.17 11.54 16.10
N LEU A 91 19.63 11.76 14.91
CA LEU A 91 20.38 12.00 13.68
C LEU A 91 19.80 13.17 12.85
N PRO A 92 19.66 14.38 13.42
CA PRO A 92 18.94 15.48 12.77
C PRO A 92 19.54 15.88 11.43
N ARG A 93 20.87 15.75 11.26
CA ARG A 93 21.57 16.05 9.99
C ARG A 93 21.21 15.10 8.84
N LEU A 94 20.72 13.90 9.17
CA LEU A 94 20.42 12.84 8.21
C LEU A 94 18.90 12.61 8.06
N HIS A 95 18.09 13.25 8.89
CA HIS A 95 16.64 13.32 8.73
C HIS A 95 16.29 14.41 7.68
N PRO A 96 15.32 14.18 6.78
CA PRO A 96 14.49 12.99 6.57
C PRO A 96 15.09 11.94 5.61
N HIS A 97 16.32 12.15 5.12
CA HIS A 97 16.93 11.31 4.08
C HIS A 97 17.04 9.82 4.44
N LEU A 98 17.39 9.50 5.70
CA LEU A 98 17.46 8.10 6.16
C LEU A 98 16.12 7.39 6.09
N LEU A 99 15.02 8.09 6.40
CA LEU A 99 13.68 7.52 6.36
C LEU A 99 13.25 7.25 4.91
N LEU A 100 13.53 8.19 3.99
CA LEU A 100 13.29 7.99 2.55
C LEU A 100 14.03 6.77 2.02
N ARG A 101 15.31 6.64 2.36
CA ARG A 101 16.15 5.52 1.91
C ARG A 101 15.73 4.19 2.51
N LEU A 102 15.28 4.17 3.76
CA LEU A 102 14.70 3.00 4.40
C LEU A 102 13.44 2.52 3.66
N LEU A 103 12.49 3.43 3.42
CA LEU A 103 11.23 3.09 2.75
C LEU A 103 11.47 2.67 1.29
N ALA A 104 12.32 3.40 0.55
CA ALA A 104 12.68 3.03 -0.82
C ALA A 104 13.35 1.64 -0.87
N GLY A 105 14.25 1.37 0.09
CA GLY A 105 14.90 0.07 0.22
C GLY A 105 13.93 -1.07 0.54
N LEU A 106 12.90 -0.81 1.36
CA LEU A 106 11.82 -1.77 1.63
C LEU A 106 11.00 -2.04 0.36
N PHE A 107 10.47 -1.00 -0.29
CA PHE A 107 9.65 -1.15 -1.49
C PHE A 107 10.39 -1.87 -2.63
N ALA A 108 11.68 -1.57 -2.83
CA ALA A 108 12.51 -2.28 -3.79
C ALA A 108 12.65 -3.79 -3.48
N ARG A 109 12.70 -4.18 -2.20
CA ARG A 109 12.80 -5.59 -1.79
C ARG A 109 11.48 -6.33 -1.95
N ILE A 110 10.36 -5.68 -1.67
CA ILE A 110 9.04 -6.33 -1.72
C ILE A 110 8.40 -6.27 -3.12
N ASP A 111 8.85 -5.40 -4.03
CA ASP A 111 8.24 -5.16 -5.36
C ASP A 111 7.88 -6.45 -6.12
N LYS A 112 8.81 -7.40 -6.23
CA LYS A 112 8.56 -8.67 -6.92
C LYS A 112 7.43 -9.47 -6.28
N SER A 113 7.48 -9.63 -4.95
CA SER A 113 6.46 -10.35 -4.20
C SER A 113 5.12 -9.61 -4.21
N PHE A 114 5.14 -8.27 -4.20
CA PHE A 114 3.96 -7.43 -4.28
C PHE A 114 3.25 -7.64 -5.61
N ARG A 115 3.98 -7.57 -6.74
CA ARG A 115 3.44 -7.83 -8.09
C ARG A 115 2.87 -9.24 -8.21
N SER A 116 3.56 -10.24 -7.65
CA SER A 116 3.10 -11.62 -7.64
C SER A 116 1.80 -11.79 -6.84
N ARG A 117 1.70 -11.17 -5.66
CA ARG A 117 0.50 -11.19 -4.80
C ARG A 117 -0.68 -10.47 -5.47
N ILE A 118 -0.47 -9.29 -6.07
CA ILE A 118 -1.52 -8.63 -6.86
C ILE A 118 -2.00 -9.55 -7.97
N SER A 119 -1.08 -10.08 -8.79
CA SER A 119 -1.44 -10.87 -9.97
C SER A 119 -2.18 -12.17 -9.61
N SER A 120 -1.89 -12.73 -8.44
CA SER A 120 -2.59 -13.90 -7.90
C SER A 120 -3.98 -13.54 -7.37
N SER A 121 -4.13 -12.34 -6.79
CA SER A 121 -5.41 -11.86 -6.27
C SER A 121 -6.34 -11.35 -7.38
N SER A 122 -5.80 -10.69 -8.41
CA SER A 122 -6.54 -10.03 -9.48
C SER A 122 -7.09 -11.00 -10.53
N GLY A 123 -7.49 -12.21 -10.13
CA GLY A 123 -7.99 -13.25 -11.03
C GLY A 123 -8.94 -12.68 -12.09
N SER A 124 -8.84 -13.17 -13.32
CA SER A 124 -9.64 -12.67 -14.45
C SER A 124 -11.13 -12.81 -14.15
N GLY A 125 -11.78 -11.70 -13.75
CA GLY A 125 -13.17 -11.75 -13.32
C GLY A 125 -13.70 -10.45 -12.75
N ARG A 126 -14.98 -10.48 -12.37
CA ARG A 126 -15.78 -9.32 -11.96
C ARG A 126 -15.27 -8.53 -10.73
N GLN A 127 -14.27 -9.06 -10.01
CA GLN A 127 -13.77 -8.45 -8.78
C GLN A 127 -12.40 -7.78 -8.97
N ALA A 128 -11.80 -7.86 -10.16
CA ALA A 128 -10.47 -7.32 -10.38
C ALA A 128 -10.41 -5.78 -10.32
N LEU A 129 -11.42 -5.08 -10.83
CA LEU A 129 -11.44 -3.61 -10.81
C LEU A 129 -11.70 -3.03 -9.41
N PRO A 130 -12.75 -3.45 -8.66
CA PRO A 130 -12.95 -2.96 -7.29
C PRO A 130 -11.74 -3.24 -6.38
N MET A 131 -11.08 -4.38 -6.58
CA MET A 131 -9.83 -4.70 -5.89
C MET A 131 -8.73 -3.68 -6.18
N LEU A 132 -8.45 -3.40 -7.46
CA LEU A 132 -7.38 -2.48 -7.83
C LEU A 132 -7.65 -1.06 -7.31
N MET A 133 -8.92 -0.64 -7.32
CA MET A 133 -9.34 0.63 -6.71
C MET A 133 -9.06 0.63 -5.21
N GLN A 134 -9.42 -0.43 -4.48
CA GLN A 134 -9.15 -0.56 -3.04
C GLN A 134 -7.64 -0.53 -2.74
N LEU A 135 -6.83 -1.23 -3.53
CA LEU A 135 -5.37 -1.23 -3.37
C LEU A 135 -4.77 0.15 -3.64
N GLN A 136 -5.27 0.85 -4.66
CA GLN A 136 -4.86 2.21 -4.98
C GLN A 136 -5.24 3.18 -3.86
N GLU A 137 -6.45 3.09 -3.31
CA GLU A 137 -6.90 3.90 -2.18
C GLU A 137 -6.04 3.67 -0.93
N ALA A 138 -5.70 2.40 -0.64
CA ALA A 138 -4.81 2.07 0.46
C ALA A 138 -3.41 2.70 0.27
N ALA A 139 -2.88 2.65 -0.95
CA ALA A 139 -1.58 3.24 -1.28
C ALA A 139 -1.60 4.78 -1.21
N THR A 140 -2.67 5.44 -1.68
CA THR A 140 -2.79 6.90 -1.61
C THR A 140 -2.99 7.38 -0.17
N SER A 141 -3.75 6.66 0.64
CA SER A 141 -3.91 6.94 2.07
C SER A 141 -2.59 6.81 2.82
N PHE A 142 -1.84 5.74 2.55
CA PHE A 142 -0.49 5.55 3.08
C PHE A 142 0.48 6.68 2.68
N ALA A 143 0.46 7.07 1.40
CA ALA A 143 1.27 8.16 0.89
C ALA A 143 0.95 9.50 1.57
N ALA A 144 -0.34 9.79 1.80
CA ALA A 144 -0.77 10.98 2.53
C ALA A 144 -0.31 10.95 3.99
N GLY A 145 -0.43 9.80 4.66
CA GLY A 145 0.04 9.60 6.03
C GLY A 145 1.56 9.76 6.19
N LEU A 146 2.36 9.45 5.18
CA LEU A 146 3.81 9.62 5.21
C LEU A 146 4.27 11.08 5.08
N GLN A 147 3.47 11.98 4.50
CA GLN A 147 3.88 13.37 4.23
C GLN A 147 4.42 14.11 5.47
N PRO A 148 3.77 14.05 6.65
CA PRO A 148 4.27 14.72 7.86
C PRO A 148 5.61 14.16 8.34
N CYS A 149 5.86 12.86 8.18
CA CYS A 149 7.11 12.21 8.58
C CYS A 149 8.31 12.61 7.73
N LEU A 150 8.03 13.11 6.53
CA LEU A 150 9.01 13.46 5.50
C LEU A 150 9.07 14.97 5.26
N ALA A 151 8.53 15.77 6.19
CA ALA A 151 8.60 17.22 6.11
C ALA A 151 10.06 17.69 5.96
N GLY A 152 10.34 18.49 4.92
CA GLY A 152 11.69 18.95 4.58
C GLY A 152 12.48 18.04 3.63
N ALA A 153 11.89 16.93 3.18
CA ALA A 153 12.46 16.11 2.11
C ALA A 153 12.42 16.84 0.75
N PRO A 154 13.43 16.64 -0.12
CA PRO A 154 13.37 17.16 -1.48
C PRO A 154 12.24 16.46 -2.25
N THR A 155 11.44 17.25 -2.97
CA THR A 155 10.26 16.80 -3.73
C THR A 155 10.58 15.65 -4.69
N SER A 156 11.79 15.63 -5.28
CA SER A 156 12.22 14.56 -6.19
C SER A 156 12.31 13.19 -5.49
N GLN A 157 12.87 13.13 -4.27
CA GLN A 157 13.00 11.86 -3.53
C GLN A 157 11.64 11.38 -3.02
N LEU A 158 10.74 12.30 -2.67
CA LEU A 158 9.34 11.97 -2.36
C LEU A 158 8.65 11.36 -3.58
N GLN A 159 8.80 11.96 -4.76
CA GLN A 159 8.23 11.43 -5.99
C GLN A 159 8.78 10.04 -6.33
N GLU A 160 10.09 9.81 -6.18
CA GLU A 160 10.70 8.48 -6.38
C GLU A 160 10.10 7.43 -5.44
N LEU A 161 9.90 7.77 -4.16
CA LEU A 161 9.29 6.87 -3.19
C LEU A 161 7.83 6.54 -3.55
N LEU A 162 7.05 7.55 -3.94
CA LEU A 162 5.66 7.37 -4.37
C LEU A 162 5.58 6.51 -5.64
N LEU A 163 6.50 6.73 -6.59
CA LEU A 163 6.61 5.88 -7.78
C LEU A 163 6.98 4.44 -7.43
N ALA A 164 7.82 4.21 -6.42
CA ALA A 164 8.18 2.88 -5.97
C ALA A 164 6.99 2.17 -5.28
N ALA A 165 6.20 2.90 -4.50
CA ALA A 165 4.99 2.36 -3.84
C ALA A 165 3.86 2.06 -4.85
N ASP A 166 3.66 2.96 -5.84
CA ASP A 166 2.62 2.82 -6.86
C ASP A 166 3.03 1.92 -8.03
N GLY A 167 4.33 1.67 -8.22
CA GLY A 167 4.89 0.93 -9.35
C GLY A 167 4.24 -0.43 -9.61
N PRO A 168 4.04 -1.28 -8.58
CA PRO A 168 3.33 -2.55 -8.72
C PRO A 168 1.88 -2.41 -9.19
N LEU A 169 1.18 -1.35 -8.78
CA LEU A 169 -0.21 -1.07 -9.18
C LEU A 169 -0.28 -0.54 -10.61
N ARG A 170 0.62 0.38 -10.97
CA ARG A 170 0.73 0.92 -12.33
C ARG A 170 1.02 -0.16 -13.37
N ALA A 171 1.77 -1.20 -12.99
CA ALA A 171 2.02 -2.33 -13.88
C ALA A 171 0.75 -3.08 -14.31
N GLN A 172 -0.36 -2.93 -13.57
CA GLN A 172 -1.66 -3.53 -13.93
C GLN A 172 -2.53 -2.60 -14.79
N MET A 173 -2.19 -1.31 -14.92
CA MET A 173 -2.99 -0.34 -15.70
C MET A 173 -3.17 -0.70 -17.19
N PRO A 174 -2.19 -1.26 -17.91
CA PRO A 174 -2.42 -1.69 -19.30
C PRO A 174 -3.52 -2.74 -19.45
N ARG A 175 -3.78 -3.52 -18.39
CA ARG A 175 -4.81 -4.57 -18.37
C ARG A 175 -6.17 -4.02 -17.93
N TYR A 176 -6.23 -2.77 -17.44
CA TYR A 176 -7.45 -2.16 -16.89
C TYR A 176 -8.59 -2.15 -17.91
N GLY A 177 -8.34 -1.64 -19.12
CA GLY A 177 -9.38 -1.56 -20.16
C GLY A 177 -9.91 -2.93 -20.61
N GLU A 178 -9.06 -3.95 -20.55
CA GLU A 178 -9.50 -5.32 -20.85
C GLU A 178 -10.39 -5.89 -19.74
N MET A 179 -10.02 -5.66 -18.47
CA MET A 179 -10.82 -6.07 -17.31
C MET A 179 -12.18 -5.34 -17.28
N GLU A 180 -12.20 -4.04 -17.58
CA GLU A 180 -13.42 -3.24 -17.69
C GLU A 180 -14.34 -3.75 -18.80
N ARG A 181 -13.78 -4.05 -19.97
CA ARG A 181 -14.56 -4.65 -21.06
C ARG A 181 -15.14 -6.01 -20.65
N GLN A 182 -14.38 -6.86 -19.96
CA GLN A 182 -14.85 -8.16 -19.49
C GLN A 182 -15.95 -8.03 -18.43
N GLN A 183 -15.80 -7.09 -17.49
CA GLN A 183 -16.82 -6.74 -16.50
C GLN A 183 -18.12 -6.32 -17.17
N LEU A 184 -18.05 -5.34 -18.07
CA LEU A 184 -19.21 -4.80 -18.78
C LEU A 184 -19.91 -5.87 -19.62
N LEU A 185 -19.16 -6.75 -20.30
CA LEU A 185 -19.74 -7.88 -21.02
C LEU A 185 -20.43 -8.87 -20.08
N SER A 186 -19.88 -9.11 -18.89
CA SER A 186 -20.54 -9.93 -17.87
C SER A 186 -21.81 -9.26 -17.35
N ASP A 187 -21.78 -7.94 -17.15
CA ASP A 187 -22.90 -7.14 -16.70
C ASP A 187 -24.05 -7.17 -17.71
N LEU A 188 -23.75 -6.92 -18.99
CA LEU A 188 -24.71 -7.00 -20.08
C LEU A 188 -25.36 -8.39 -20.21
N ARG A 189 -24.59 -9.48 -20.01
CA ARG A 189 -25.14 -10.86 -20.02
C ARG A 189 -26.03 -11.17 -18.83
N SER A 190 -25.86 -10.46 -17.71
CA SER A 190 -26.66 -10.65 -16.50
C SER A 190 -27.91 -9.79 -16.44
N ILE A 191 -28.08 -8.84 -17.36
CA ILE A 191 -29.34 -8.10 -17.52
C ILE A 191 -30.37 -9.11 -18.02
N PRO A 192 -31.44 -9.41 -17.25
CA PRO A 192 -32.53 -10.22 -17.75
C PRO A 192 -33.05 -9.57 -19.03
N GLN A 193 -33.16 -10.33 -20.12
CA GLN A 193 -33.96 -9.86 -21.24
C GLN A 193 -35.35 -9.62 -20.67
N GLN A 194 -35.74 -8.36 -20.58
CA GLN A 194 -37.11 -8.00 -20.31
C GLN A 194 -37.88 -8.51 -21.55
N ASP A 195 -38.38 -9.74 -21.48
CA ASP A 195 -39.38 -10.32 -22.37
C ASP A 195 -40.72 -9.59 -22.12
N SER A 196 -40.69 -8.26 -22.19
CA SER A 196 -41.84 -7.39 -22.02
C SER A 196 -41.98 -6.59 -23.29
N SER A 197 -42.67 -7.18 -24.28
CA SER A 197 -43.50 -6.43 -25.22
C SER A 197 -44.07 -7.25 -26.37
N SER A 198 -43.75 -8.53 -26.57
CA SER A 198 -44.44 -9.29 -27.64
C SER A 198 -45.88 -9.60 -27.23
N ASP A 199 -46.08 -10.20 -26.05
CA ASP A 199 -47.40 -10.67 -25.62
C ASP A 199 -48.34 -9.50 -25.25
N ASP A 200 -47.80 -8.41 -24.69
CA ASP A 200 -48.58 -7.21 -24.35
C ASP A 200 -48.98 -6.39 -25.60
N LEU A 201 -48.14 -6.35 -26.64
CA LEU A 201 -48.51 -5.70 -27.92
C LEU A 201 -49.51 -6.54 -28.71
N GLU A 202 -49.43 -7.87 -28.65
CA GLU A 202 -50.39 -8.76 -29.33
C GLU A 202 -51.75 -8.75 -28.63
N ALA A 203 -51.79 -8.67 -27.29
CA ALA A 203 -53.03 -8.49 -26.53
C ALA A 203 -53.69 -7.11 -26.79
N LEU A 204 -52.90 -6.04 -26.92
CA LEU A 204 -53.41 -4.71 -27.29
C LEU A 204 -53.88 -4.64 -28.76
N ALA A 205 -53.20 -5.34 -29.68
CA ALA A 205 -53.62 -5.44 -31.08
C ALA A 205 -54.89 -6.27 -31.25
N ALA A 206 -55.05 -7.36 -30.49
CA ALA A 206 -56.27 -8.16 -30.46
C ALA A 206 -57.48 -7.36 -29.92
N GLY A 207 -57.27 -6.53 -28.89
CA GLY A 207 -58.31 -5.66 -28.34
C GLY A 207 -58.80 -4.55 -29.29
N LEU A 208 -57.96 -4.12 -30.24
CA LEU A 208 -58.34 -3.13 -31.27
C LEU A 208 -59.02 -3.76 -32.50
N ALA A 209 -58.82 -5.06 -32.75
CA ALA A 209 -59.48 -5.78 -33.83
C ALA A 209 -60.95 -6.13 -33.51
N ASP A 210 -61.29 -6.26 -32.22
CA ASP A 210 -62.65 -6.62 -31.77
C ASP A 210 -63.62 -5.42 -31.69
N THR A 211 -63.13 -4.19 -31.84
CA THR A 211 -63.98 -2.98 -31.92
C THR A 211 -64.34 -2.63 -33.36
N SER A 212 -64.93 -3.58 -34.11
CA SER A 212 -65.70 -3.26 -35.31
C SER A 212 -67.20 -3.29 -34.99
N PRO A 213 -67.87 -2.13 -34.84
CA PRO A 213 -69.32 -2.12 -34.66
C PRO A 213 -70.00 -2.46 -35.99
N CYS A 214 -70.36 -3.73 -36.13
CA CYS A 214 -71.40 -4.14 -37.06
C CYS A 214 -72.76 -3.69 -36.48
N SER A 215 -73.21 -2.49 -36.85
CA SER A 215 -74.63 -2.12 -36.88
C SER A 215 -74.97 -1.93 -38.36
N ARG A 216 -75.56 -2.89 -39.08
CA ARG A 216 -76.94 -3.40 -38.99
C ARG A 216 -77.99 -2.30 -38.77
N MET A 217 -78.94 -2.28 -39.71
CA MET A 217 -80.26 -1.64 -39.72
C MET A 217 -80.35 -0.26 -40.37
N CYS A 218 -80.48 -0.22 -41.70
CA CYS A 218 -81.77 -0.19 -42.42
C CYS A 218 -81.50 0.01 -43.92
#